data_AF-A0AA90PX52-F1
#
_entry.id   AF-A0AA90PX52-F1
#
_cell.length_a   1.000
_cell.length_b   1.000
_cell.length_c   1.000
_cell.angle_alpha   90.00
_cell.angle_beta   90.00
_cell.angle_gamma   90.00
#
_symmetry.space_group_name_H-M   'P 1'
#
loop_
_entity.id
_entity.type
_entity.pdbx_description
1 polymer ?
#
loop_
_entity_poly.entity_id
_entity_poly.type
_entity_poly.pdbx_seq_one_letter_code
_entity_poly.pdbx_strand_id
1 'polypeptide(L)'
;MNKFISMILAGALCASLAFGADFSKKSNDDLIKVAGTVAPKDVPDYRMELHKRIKAMKKPEAKAFHEKLEASMKKNTEKMSMKDMRARREAIKKAIDEKTKGMTKEQIKESGLDHHGHHKHGKDHKKDEGSKANKPVKKPDPKAPAPKPEAK
;
A
#
# COMPACT_ATOMS: atom_id res chain seq x y z
N MET A 1 33.61 32.23 -23.90
CA MET A 1 32.70 32.36 -22.72
C MET A 1 31.32 32.59 -23.31
N ASN A 2 30.28 31.77 -23.20
CA ASN A 2 29.87 30.85 -22.14
C ASN A 2 29.58 29.43 -22.64
N LYS A 3 29.83 28.48 -21.75
CA LYS A 3 29.53 27.06 -21.83
C LYS A 3 28.06 26.85 -21.41
N PHE A 4 27.25 26.22 -22.26
CA PHE A 4 26.04 25.54 -21.79
C PHE A 4 26.24 24.04 -21.94
N ILE A 5 26.57 23.44 -20.82
CA ILE A 5 26.48 22.02 -20.52
C ILE A 5 25.00 21.71 -20.28
N SER A 6 24.49 20.64 -20.90
CA SER A 6 23.59 19.61 -20.35
C SER A 6 23.08 18.79 -21.54
N MET A 7 23.66 17.65 -21.93
CA MET A 7 23.68 16.33 -21.27
C MET A 7 22.33 15.93 -20.65
N ILE A 8 21.95 14.67 -20.95
CA ILE A 8 20.89 13.83 -20.35
C ILE A 8 19.54 13.95 -21.11
N LEU A 9 18.94 12.90 -21.70
CA LEU A 9 18.98 11.48 -21.40
C LEU A 9 18.66 10.65 -22.66
N ALA A 10 19.55 9.73 -23.00
CA ALA A 10 19.18 8.56 -23.79
C ALA A 10 18.14 7.76 -23.01
N GLY A 11 16.90 7.85 -23.46
CA GLY A 11 15.79 7.02 -23.02
C GLY A 11 15.04 6.55 -24.26
N ALA A 12 15.71 5.76 -25.10
CA ALA A 12 15.03 4.90 -26.05
C ALA A 12 14.21 3.91 -25.20
N LEU A 13 13.02 4.34 -24.82
CA LEU A 13 12.02 3.53 -24.15
C LEU A 13 11.83 2.32 -25.07
N CYS A 14 12.15 1.14 -24.57
CA CYS A 14 11.90 -0.13 -25.23
C CYS A 14 10.46 -0.16 -25.76
N ALA A 15 10.28 0.19 -27.04
CA ALA A 15 9.02 0.09 -27.76
C ALA A 15 8.74 -1.37 -28.17
N SER A 16 9.21 -2.33 -27.37
CA SER A 16 8.93 -3.73 -27.54
C SER A 16 7.66 -4.09 -26.77
N LEU A 17 6.58 -4.21 -27.54
CA LEU A 17 5.52 -5.20 -27.37
C LEU A 17 4.66 -5.07 -26.10
N ALA A 18 3.52 -4.40 -26.23
CA ALA A 18 2.40 -4.61 -25.33
C ALA A 18 1.11 -4.76 -26.14
N PHE A 19 0.66 -6.00 -26.35
CA PHE A 19 -0.75 -6.31 -26.69
C PHE A 19 -1.65 -6.08 -25.46
N GLY A 20 -1.51 -4.92 -24.82
CA GLY A 20 -2.26 -4.50 -23.63
C GLY A 20 -3.05 -3.23 -23.94
N ALA A 21 -4.05 -2.93 -23.11
CA ALA A 21 -4.82 -1.70 -23.26
C ALA A 21 -3.91 -0.45 -23.18
N ASP A 22 -4.02 0.45 -24.17
CA ASP A 22 -3.25 1.70 -24.19
C ASP A 22 -3.89 2.76 -23.29
N PHE A 23 -3.38 2.87 -22.05
CA PHE A 23 -3.84 3.84 -21.07
C PHE A 23 -3.25 5.24 -21.26
N SER A 24 -2.22 5.40 -22.10
CA SER A 24 -1.56 6.70 -22.33
C SER A 24 -2.52 7.74 -22.94
N LYS A 25 -3.51 7.27 -23.70
CA LYS A 25 -4.56 8.10 -24.32
C LYS A 25 -5.73 8.45 -23.40
N LYS A 26 -5.78 7.91 -22.18
CA LYS A 26 -6.87 8.15 -21.23
C LYS A 26 -6.66 9.46 -20.46
N SER A 27 -7.72 10.18 -20.16
CA SER A 27 -7.66 11.30 -19.21
C SER A 27 -7.44 10.79 -17.78
N ASN A 28 -7.03 11.65 -16.85
CA ASN A 28 -6.94 11.29 -15.44
C ASN A 28 -8.29 10.83 -14.88
N ASP A 29 -9.37 11.47 -15.30
CA ASP A 29 -10.73 11.12 -14.88
C ASP A 29 -11.13 9.74 -15.42
N ASP A 30 -10.73 9.40 -16.64
CA ASP A 30 -11.03 8.07 -17.19
C ASP A 30 -10.20 6.97 -16.52
N LEU A 31 -8.95 7.26 -16.16
CA LEU A 31 -8.15 6.34 -15.33
C LEU A 31 -8.82 6.12 -13.96
N ILE A 32 -9.30 7.19 -13.32
CA ILE A 32 -10.05 7.08 -12.05
C ILE A 32 -11.30 6.21 -12.23
N LYS A 33 -12.11 6.43 -13.27
CA LYS A 33 -13.36 5.68 -13.49
C LYS A 33 -13.14 4.16 -13.60
N VAL A 34 -12.03 3.73 -14.22
CA VAL A 34 -11.73 2.30 -14.42
C VAL A 34 -10.96 1.65 -13.26
N ALA A 35 -10.60 2.41 -12.22
CA ALA A 35 -9.90 1.89 -11.06
C ALA A 35 -10.66 0.72 -10.43
N GLY A 36 -10.00 -0.43 -10.26
CA GLY A 36 -10.63 -1.64 -9.71
C GLY A 36 -11.40 -2.50 -10.71
N THR A 37 -11.71 -2.01 -11.92
CA THR A 37 -12.42 -2.78 -12.96
C THR A 37 -11.54 -3.17 -14.15
N VAL A 38 -10.34 -2.60 -14.28
CA VAL A 38 -9.35 -3.00 -15.29
C VAL A 38 -9.16 -4.53 -15.28
N ALA A 39 -9.17 -5.14 -16.47
CA ALA A 39 -8.95 -6.57 -16.61
C ALA A 39 -7.57 -6.97 -16.05
N PRO A 40 -7.43 -8.10 -15.32
CA PRO A 40 -6.18 -8.46 -14.65
C PRO A 40 -4.92 -8.41 -15.53
N LYS A 41 -5.04 -8.83 -16.79
CA LYS A 41 -3.94 -8.81 -17.78
C LYS A 41 -3.44 -7.40 -18.13
N ASP A 42 -4.30 -6.39 -18.04
CA ASP A 42 -4.01 -5.00 -18.41
C ASP A 42 -3.61 -4.15 -17.18
N VAL A 43 -3.69 -4.71 -15.96
CA VAL A 43 -3.31 -4.02 -14.72
C VAL A 43 -1.83 -3.62 -14.68
N PRO A 44 -0.86 -4.39 -15.19
CA PRO A 44 0.52 -3.94 -15.26
C PRO A 44 0.66 -2.63 -16.05
N ASP A 45 0.08 -2.55 -17.25
CA ASP A 45 0.16 -1.35 -18.09
C ASP A 45 -0.59 -0.16 -17.45
N TYR A 46 -1.74 -0.43 -16.82
CA TYR A 46 -2.48 0.59 -16.05
C TYR A 46 -1.64 1.15 -14.89
N ARG A 47 -0.97 0.29 -14.11
CA ARG A 47 -0.12 0.72 -12.98
C ARG A 47 1.08 1.53 -13.43
N MET A 48 1.73 1.12 -14.52
CA MET A 48 2.84 1.86 -15.11
C MET A 48 2.42 3.28 -15.52
N GLU A 49 1.25 3.41 -16.15
CA GLU A 49 0.72 4.72 -16.53
C GLU A 49 0.35 5.58 -15.30
N LEU A 50 -0.28 4.99 -14.28
CA LEU A 50 -0.55 5.71 -13.03
C LEU A 50 0.74 6.20 -12.36
N HIS A 51 1.76 5.36 -12.28
CA HIS A 51 3.06 5.69 -11.69
C HIS A 51 3.72 6.85 -12.43
N LYS A 52 3.75 6.78 -13.77
CA LYS A 52 4.26 7.85 -14.63
C LYS A 52 3.57 9.19 -14.35
N ARG A 53 2.24 9.20 -14.26
CA ARG A 53 1.46 10.43 -13.99
C ARG A 53 1.69 10.96 -12.60
N ILE A 54 1.69 10.10 -11.59
CA ILE A 54 1.94 10.48 -10.19
C ILE A 54 3.34 11.09 -10.04
N LYS A 55 4.36 10.52 -10.68
CA LYS A 55 5.74 11.08 -10.71
C LYS A 55 5.79 12.47 -11.33
N ALA A 56 4.93 12.77 -12.31
CA ALA A 56 4.90 14.07 -12.99
C ALA A 56 4.07 15.13 -12.23
N MET A 57 3.26 14.75 -11.26
CA MET A 57 2.40 15.64 -10.48
C MET A 57 3.14 16.26 -9.29
N LYS A 58 2.69 17.43 -8.83
CA LYS A 58 3.11 17.98 -7.54
C LYS A 58 2.52 17.14 -6.40
N LYS A 59 3.21 17.06 -5.26
CA LYS A 59 2.78 16.30 -4.07
C LYS A 59 1.28 16.45 -3.70
N PRO A 60 0.70 17.66 -3.59
CA PRO A 60 -0.72 17.79 -3.24
C PRO A 60 -1.66 17.25 -4.33
N GLU A 61 -1.32 17.45 -5.60
CA GLU A 61 -2.10 16.96 -6.74
C GLU A 61 -2.04 15.42 -6.83
N ALA A 62 -0.83 14.86 -6.67
CA ALA A 62 -0.60 13.42 -6.62
C ALA A 62 -1.41 12.76 -5.50
N LYS A 63 -1.46 13.39 -4.32
CA LYS A 63 -2.26 12.91 -3.18
C LYS A 63 -3.75 12.91 -3.51
N ALA A 64 -4.27 14.02 -4.03
CA ALA A 64 -5.69 14.12 -4.41
C ALA A 64 -6.06 13.14 -5.53
N PHE A 65 -5.16 12.91 -6.49
CA PHE A 65 -5.34 11.91 -7.54
C PHE A 65 -5.39 10.48 -6.97
N HIS A 66 -4.51 10.17 -6.03
CA HIS A 66 -4.49 8.87 -5.34
C HIS A 66 -5.77 8.62 -4.53
N GLU A 67 -6.22 9.61 -3.76
CA GLU A 67 -7.48 9.51 -2.98
C GLU A 67 -8.69 9.23 -3.89
N LYS A 68 -8.75 9.88 -5.07
CA LYS A 68 -9.81 9.62 -6.07
C LYS A 68 -9.72 8.21 -6.65
N LEU A 69 -8.53 7.70 -6.92
CA LEU A 69 -8.30 6.33 -7.40
C LEU A 69 -8.77 5.30 -6.37
N GLU A 70 -8.42 5.49 -5.09
CA GLU A 70 -8.83 4.60 -4.00
C GLU A 70 -10.35 4.61 -3.80
N ALA A 71 -10.97 5.80 -3.79
CA ALA A 71 -12.41 5.94 -3.67
C ALA A 71 -13.16 5.23 -4.82
N SER A 72 -12.70 5.42 -6.05
CA SER A 72 -13.27 4.76 -7.23
C SER A 72 -13.08 3.24 -7.18
N MET A 73 -11.88 2.76 -6.83
CA MET A 73 -11.60 1.34 -6.65
C MET A 73 -12.52 0.71 -5.59
N LYS A 74 -12.68 1.36 -4.44
CA LYS A 74 -13.55 0.89 -3.36
C LYS A 74 -14.98 0.75 -3.85
N LYS A 75 -15.52 1.79 -4.50
CA LYS A 75 -16.87 1.79 -5.08
C LYS A 75 -17.04 0.68 -6.13
N ASN A 76 -16.10 0.57 -7.05
CA ASN A 76 -16.15 -0.40 -8.14
C ASN A 76 -16.01 -1.86 -7.69
N THR A 77 -15.47 -2.09 -6.48
CA THR A 77 -15.27 -3.43 -5.93
C THR A 77 -16.14 -3.69 -4.70
N GLU A 78 -17.04 -2.78 -4.32
CA GLU A 78 -17.84 -2.86 -3.09
C GLU A 78 -18.73 -4.11 -3.03
N LYS A 79 -19.22 -4.55 -4.19
CA LYS A 79 -20.11 -5.72 -4.34
C LYS A 79 -19.34 -7.01 -4.69
N MET A 80 -18.02 -6.94 -4.80
CA MET A 80 -17.20 -8.08 -5.18
C MET A 80 -17.07 -9.04 -3.99
N SER A 81 -17.30 -10.33 -4.22
CA SER A 81 -17.11 -11.32 -3.17
C SER A 81 -15.63 -11.44 -2.79
N MET A 82 -15.34 -11.89 -1.57
CA MET A 82 -13.96 -12.15 -1.13
C MET A 82 -13.25 -13.18 -2.03
N LYS A 83 -13.99 -14.15 -2.56
CA LYS A 83 -13.47 -15.17 -3.49
C LYS A 83 -13.05 -14.53 -4.81
N ASP A 84 -13.90 -13.69 -5.39
CA ASP A 84 -13.61 -13.03 -6.67
C ASP A 84 -12.48 -12.01 -6.52
N MET A 85 -12.47 -11.27 -5.41
CA MET A 85 -11.37 -10.36 -5.06
C MET A 85 -10.04 -11.11 -4.97
N ARG A 86 -10.03 -12.29 -4.35
CA ARG A 86 -8.83 -13.13 -4.23
C ARG A 86 -8.37 -13.65 -5.61
N ALA A 87 -9.28 -14.22 -6.39
CA ALA A 87 -8.98 -14.70 -7.74
C ALA A 87 -8.44 -13.56 -8.62
N ARG A 88 -9.04 -12.37 -8.54
CA ARG A 88 -8.57 -11.17 -9.24
C ARG A 88 -7.17 -10.76 -8.81
N ARG A 89 -6.87 -10.73 -7.50
CA ARG A 89 -5.52 -10.42 -6.99
C ARG A 89 -4.48 -11.42 -7.46
N GLU A 90 -4.81 -12.71 -7.47
CA GLU A 90 -3.92 -13.76 -7.96
C GLU A 90 -3.65 -13.62 -9.47
N ALA A 91 -4.68 -13.34 -10.27
CA ALA A 91 -4.53 -13.08 -11.71
C ALA A 91 -3.67 -11.83 -12.00
N ILE A 92 -3.88 -10.75 -11.23
CA ILE A 92 -3.03 -9.54 -11.34
C ILE A 92 -1.59 -9.85 -10.98
N LYS A 93 -1.36 -10.61 -9.90
CA LYS A 93 0.00 -11.00 -9.51
C LYS A 93 0.70 -11.76 -10.64
N LYS A 94 0.03 -12.75 -11.25
CA LYS A 94 0.58 -13.49 -12.39
C LYS A 94 0.91 -12.57 -13.57
N ALA A 95 0.01 -11.65 -13.93
CA ALA A 95 0.25 -10.70 -15.02
C ALA A 95 1.46 -9.79 -14.74
N ILE A 96 1.66 -9.36 -13.49
CA ILE A 96 2.84 -8.58 -13.10
C ILE A 96 4.10 -9.44 -13.13
N ASP A 97 4.06 -10.66 -12.58
CA ASP A 97 5.19 -11.60 -12.61
C ASP A 97 5.63 -11.89 -14.07
N GLU A 98 4.68 -12.07 -14.98
CA GLU A 98 4.95 -12.27 -16.41
C GLU A 98 5.54 -11.02 -17.07
N LYS A 99 4.96 -9.84 -16.82
CA LYS A 99 5.44 -8.57 -17.39
C LYS A 99 6.85 -8.22 -16.90
N THR A 100 7.17 -8.55 -15.66
CA THR A 100 8.47 -8.26 -15.02
C THR A 100 9.51 -9.36 -15.24
N LYS A 101 9.15 -10.46 -15.91
CA LYS A 101 10.07 -11.56 -16.21
C LYS A 101 11.22 -11.04 -17.07
N GLY A 102 12.45 -11.16 -16.54
CA GLY A 102 13.66 -10.70 -17.22
C GLY A 102 13.99 -9.22 -17.04
N MET A 103 13.18 -8.47 -16.27
CA MET A 103 13.54 -7.11 -15.86
C MET A 103 14.50 -7.12 -14.65
N THR A 104 15.40 -6.14 -14.57
CA THR A 104 16.20 -5.91 -13.36
C THR A 104 15.34 -5.29 -12.26
N LYS A 105 15.83 -5.31 -11.01
CA LYS A 105 15.12 -4.69 -9.87
C LYS A 105 14.89 -3.18 -10.10
N GLU A 106 15.87 -2.51 -10.70
CA GLU A 106 15.83 -1.09 -11.02
C GLU A 106 14.78 -0.81 -12.10
N GLN A 107 14.70 -1.64 -13.14
CA GLN A 107 13.67 -1.54 -14.18
C GLN A 107 12.26 -1.75 -13.60
N ILE A 108 12.10 -2.73 -12.71
CA ILE A 108 10.82 -2.99 -12.04
C ILE A 108 10.40 -1.78 -11.19
N LYS A 109 11.32 -1.22 -10.39
CA LYS A 109 11.05 -0.03 -9.58
C LYS A 109 10.74 1.20 -10.43
N GLU A 110 11.46 1.40 -11.53
CA GLU A 110 11.21 2.54 -12.41
C GLU A 110 9.84 2.44 -13.08
N SER A 111 9.42 1.22 -13.44
CA SER A 111 8.09 0.95 -14.00
C SER A 111 6.93 1.12 -13.01
N GLY A 112 7.18 1.13 -11.70
CA GLY A 112 6.12 1.16 -10.67
C GLY A 112 5.38 -0.16 -10.52
N LEU A 113 5.99 -1.26 -10.95
CA LEU A 113 5.49 -2.63 -10.78
C LEU A 113 6.19 -3.36 -9.64
N ASP A 114 7.00 -2.66 -8.85
CA ASP A 114 7.62 -3.25 -7.68
C ASP A 114 6.56 -3.74 -6.71
N HIS A 115 6.62 -5.04 -6.44
CA HIS A 115 5.88 -5.64 -5.36
C HIS A 115 6.47 -5.13 -4.05
N HIS A 116 6.01 -3.97 -3.58
CA HIS A 116 5.94 -3.68 -2.16
C HIS A 116 4.92 -4.65 -1.55
N GLY A 117 5.28 -5.94 -1.53
CA GLY A 117 4.72 -6.86 -0.56
C GLY A 117 4.92 -6.20 0.78
N HIS A 118 3.86 -6.15 1.58
CA HIS A 118 3.95 -5.84 2.99
C HIS A 118 5.25 -6.44 3.50
N HIS A 119 6.26 -5.60 3.79
CA HIS A 119 7.33 -6.04 4.64
C HIS A 119 6.58 -6.59 5.83
N LYS A 120 6.74 -7.89 6.07
CA LYS A 120 6.37 -8.49 7.33
C LYS A 120 6.90 -7.52 8.36
N HIS A 121 6.03 -6.80 9.04
CA HIS A 121 6.41 -6.26 10.33
C HIS A 121 6.94 -7.49 11.05
N GLY A 122 8.24 -7.53 11.29
CA GLY A 122 8.83 -8.46 12.22
C GLY A 122 7.94 -8.36 13.44
N LYS A 123 7.28 -9.46 13.76
CA LYS A 123 6.65 -9.63 15.06
C LYS A 123 7.80 -9.71 16.05
N ASP A 124 8.42 -8.58 16.35
CA ASP A 124 9.22 -8.41 17.56
C ASP A 124 8.23 -8.21 18.70
N HIS A 125 7.42 -9.24 18.94
CA HIS A 125 6.84 -9.44 20.26
C HIS A 125 8.02 -9.83 21.15
N LYS A 126 8.66 -8.83 21.73
CA LYS A 126 9.53 -9.00 22.88
C LYS A 126 8.66 -9.63 23.97
N LYS A 127 8.73 -10.96 24.11
CA LYS A 127 8.27 -11.66 25.30
C LYS A 127 9.19 -11.21 26.44
N ASP A 128 8.79 -10.17 27.16
CA ASP A 128 9.34 -9.94 28.49
C ASP A 128 8.67 -10.97 29.42
N GLU A 129 9.25 -12.16 29.47
CA GLU A 129 9.07 -13.06 30.61
C GLU A 129 10.05 -12.67 31.72
N GLY A 130 9.47 -12.28 32.85
CA GLY A 130 10.07 -12.53 34.15
C GLY A 130 10.73 -11.35 34.84
N SER A 131 9.97 -10.62 35.65
CA SER A 131 10.38 -10.30 37.02
C SER A 131 9.17 -10.00 37.92
N LYS A 132 9.03 -10.86 38.92
CA LYS A 132 8.02 -10.86 40.00
C LYS A 132 8.18 -9.62 40.89
N ALA A 133 7.08 -9.10 41.46
CA ALA A 133 6.89 -8.93 42.91
C ALA A 133 5.65 -8.08 43.25
N ASN A 134 4.83 -8.62 44.15
CA ASN A 134 3.70 -8.01 44.84
C ASN A 134 3.87 -6.54 45.25
N LYS A 135 2.79 -5.75 45.15
CA LYS A 135 2.37 -4.85 46.23
C LYS A 135 0.84 -4.83 46.36
N PRO A 136 0.30 -4.97 47.58
CA PRO A 136 -1.14 -5.07 47.83
C PRO A 136 -1.83 -3.69 47.77
N VAL A 137 -3.07 -3.70 47.29
CA VAL A 137 -3.99 -2.57 47.25
C VAL A 137 -4.27 -2.08 48.69
N LYS A 138 -3.84 -0.87 49.03
CA LYS A 138 -4.27 -0.17 50.25
C LYS A 138 -5.73 0.27 50.08
N LYS A 139 -6.64 -0.33 50.85
CA LYS A 139 -7.97 0.25 51.12
C LYS A 139 -7.82 1.36 52.18
N PRO A 140 -8.53 2.50 52.09
CA PRO A 140 -8.60 3.46 53.18
C PRO A 140 -9.48 2.94 54.33
N ASP A 141 -9.01 3.08 55.56
CA ASP A 141 -9.67 2.72 56.82
C ASP A 141 -10.92 3.58 57.12
N PRO A 142 -11.99 3.01 57.69
CA PRO A 142 -12.89 3.75 58.54
C PRO A 142 -12.57 3.49 60.03
N LYS A 143 -12.01 4.53 60.66
CA LYS A 143 -12.25 5.02 62.03
C LYS A 143 -12.48 4.00 63.17
N ALA A 144 -11.53 3.97 64.10
CA ALA A 144 -11.50 3.24 65.39
C ALA A 144 -12.59 3.67 66.41
N PRO A 145 -12.55 3.21 67.67
CA PRO A 145 -12.87 1.87 68.18
C PRO A 145 -14.01 1.93 69.24
N ALA A 146 -14.60 0.79 69.62
CA ALA A 146 -15.43 0.71 70.83
C ALA A 146 -14.95 -0.45 71.75
N PRO A 147 -14.93 -0.25 73.08
CA PRO A 147 -14.17 -1.07 74.03
C PRO A 147 -14.93 -2.32 74.51
N LYS A 148 -14.18 -3.35 74.93
CA LYS A 148 -14.68 -4.45 75.78
C LYS A 148 -14.93 -3.95 77.21
N PRO A 149 -15.93 -4.50 77.91
CA PRO A 149 -15.64 -5.39 79.05
C PRO A 149 -16.60 -6.61 79.09
N GLU A 150 -16.09 -7.82 79.30
CA GLU A 150 -16.01 -8.59 80.58
C GLU A 150 -17.29 -9.32 81.04
N ALA A 151 -17.11 -10.63 81.21
CA ALA A 151 -17.76 -11.65 82.04
C ALA A 151 -19.15 -11.41 82.66
N LYS A 152 -20.04 -12.38 82.46
CA LYS A 152 -20.38 -13.41 83.47
C LYS A 152 -20.85 -14.69 82.80
#